data_AF-A0A3D2FLY8-F1
#
_entry.id   AF-A0A3D2FLY8-F1
#
_cell.length_a   1.000
_cell.length_b   1.000
_cell.length_c   1.000
_cell.angle_alpha   90.00
_cell.angle_beta   90.00
_cell.angle_gamma   90.00
#
_symmetry.space_group_name_H-M   'P 1'
#
loop_
_entity.id
_entity.type
_entity.pdbx_description
1 polymer ?
#
loop_
_entity_poly.entity_id
_entity_poly.type
_entity_poly.pdbx_seq_one_letter_code
_entity_poly.pdbx_strand_id
1 'polypeptide(L)'
;MMGRMSKTTVLFILSLGLITVDACRKKYYATAEDMAEYGWVLFETQEYLASNAWFLDAINEDKDWKDGYNGLGWTYAKLMVLDSSIAHFTTGLEKTQNQWNPVDVQSEILAGLTFANHALGKDAKTIQYGTAFLDSTVKPLTLGWTFTHDSLLNYLDVRITMAASYYALGKFDSTILQVTVILDSLNSSELVITDTTLAGRKEMAKQIMTLQDYLLSK
;
A
#
# COMPACT_ATOMS: atom_id res chain seq x y z
N MET A 1 59.61 -42.08 -25.29
CA MET A 1 60.36 -40.81 -25.16
C MET A 1 59.38 -39.73 -24.72
N MET A 2 59.27 -39.45 -23.42
CA MET A 2 58.34 -38.44 -22.90
C MET A 2 58.98 -37.06 -23.07
N GLY A 3 58.40 -36.23 -23.94
CA GLY A 3 58.82 -34.84 -24.14
C GLY A 3 58.62 -34.04 -22.87
N ARG A 4 59.69 -33.42 -22.36
CA ARG A 4 59.67 -32.54 -21.19
C ARG A 4 58.88 -31.28 -21.56
N MET A 5 57.71 -31.09 -20.97
CA MET A 5 56.91 -29.87 -21.18
C MET A 5 57.64 -28.67 -20.58
N SER A 6 57.66 -27.55 -21.30
CA SER A 6 58.30 -26.32 -20.82
C SER A 6 57.51 -25.72 -19.65
N LYS A 7 58.20 -25.08 -18.70
CA LYS A 7 57.56 -24.43 -17.54
C LYS A 7 56.49 -23.41 -17.97
N THR A 8 56.72 -22.71 -19.08
CA THR A 8 55.80 -21.75 -19.66
C THR A 8 54.53 -22.41 -20.19
N THR A 9 54.65 -23.58 -20.82
CA THR A 9 53.50 -24.38 -21.30
C THR A 9 52.66 -24.90 -20.13
N VAL A 10 53.31 -25.36 -19.06
CA VAL A 10 52.63 -25.82 -17.84
C VAL A 10 51.89 -24.65 -17.16
N LEU A 11 52.53 -23.49 -17.04
CA LEU A 11 51.91 -22.27 -16.50
C LEU A 11 50.72 -21.80 -17.34
N PHE A 12 50.80 -21.89 -18.66
CA PHE A 12 49.72 -21.50 -19.55
C PHE A 12 48.51 -22.46 -19.46
N ILE A 13 48.76 -23.77 -19.30
CA ILE A 13 47.69 -24.76 -19.11
C ILE A 13 47.04 -24.60 -17.73
N LEU A 14 47.83 -24.30 -16.69
CA LEU A 14 47.32 -23.99 -15.35
C LEU A 14 46.48 -22.71 -15.34
N SER A 15 46.94 -21.65 -16.01
CA SER A 15 46.18 -20.40 -16.10
C SER A 15 44.89 -20.60 -16.89
N LEU A 16 44.90 -21.38 -17.99
CA LEU A 16 43.70 -21.69 -18.76
C LEU A 16 42.71 -22.59 -17.99
N GLY A 17 43.22 -23.53 -17.17
CA GLY A 17 42.42 -24.36 -16.28
C GLY A 17 41.72 -23.55 -15.18
N LEU A 18 42.39 -22.53 -14.63
CA LEU A 18 41.83 -21.64 -13.59
C LEU A 18 40.68 -20.74 -14.11
N ILE A 19 40.60 -20.47 -15.41
CA ILE A 19 39.48 -19.72 -16.02
C ILE A 19 38.26 -20.62 -16.29
N THR A 20 38.43 -21.95 -16.23
CA THR A 20 37.36 -22.93 -16.50
C THR A 20 36.75 -23.54 -15.24
N VAL A 21 37.37 -23.33 -14.07
CA VAL A 21 36.80 -23.72 -12.78
C VAL A 21 35.91 -22.59 -12.27
N ASP A 22 34.59 -22.84 -12.32
CA ASP A 22 33.50 -22.00 -11.83
C ASP A 22 33.19 -20.70 -12.57
N ALA A 23 32.74 -20.84 -13.83
CA ALA A 23 31.64 -20.03 -14.33
C ALA A 23 30.26 -20.59 -13.90
N CYS A 24 30.16 -21.10 -12.66
CA CYS A 24 28.88 -21.42 -12.03
C CYS A 24 28.16 -20.11 -11.71
N ARG A 25 27.53 -19.50 -12.73
CA ARG A 25 26.56 -18.43 -12.51
C ARG A 25 25.47 -19.04 -11.63
N LYS A 26 25.43 -18.69 -10.35
CA LYS A 26 24.41 -19.14 -9.40
C LYS A 26 23.05 -18.86 -10.04
N LYS A 27 22.19 -19.87 -10.20
CA LYS A 27 20.81 -19.64 -10.64
C LYS A 27 20.14 -18.81 -9.55
N TYR A 28 19.99 -17.52 -9.80
CA TYR A 28 19.23 -16.63 -8.94
C TYR A 28 17.77 -16.78 -9.34
N TYR A 29 16.97 -17.37 -8.47
CA TYR A 29 15.52 -17.37 -8.62
C TYR A 29 15.01 -16.14 -7.89
N ALA A 30 14.10 -15.40 -8.52
CA ALA A 30 13.45 -14.26 -7.88
C ALA A 30 12.72 -14.76 -6.62
N THR A 31 12.94 -14.07 -5.52
CA THR A 31 12.23 -14.28 -4.26
C THR A 31 10.87 -13.58 -4.32
N ALA A 32 10.00 -13.87 -3.35
CA ALA A 32 8.73 -13.14 -3.21
C ALA A 32 8.94 -11.63 -2.99
N GLU A 33 10.04 -11.24 -2.35
CA GLU A 33 10.47 -9.85 -2.20
C GLU A 33 10.78 -9.22 -3.55
N ASP A 34 11.66 -9.83 -4.36
CA ASP A 34 11.99 -9.34 -5.70
C ASP A 34 10.74 -9.19 -6.59
N MET A 35 9.81 -10.15 -6.49
CA MET A 35 8.55 -10.14 -7.23
C MET A 35 7.63 -9.00 -6.78
N ALA A 36 7.50 -8.78 -5.47
CA ALA A 36 6.69 -7.70 -4.92
C ALA A 36 7.29 -6.32 -5.24
N GLU A 37 8.61 -6.14 -5.09
CA GLU A 37 9.30 -4.91 -5.46
C GLU A 37 9.06 -4.55 -6.92
N TYR A 38 9.19 -5.52 -7.83
CA TYR A 38 8.92 -5.28 -9.24
C TYR A 38 7.42 -5.06 -9.52
N GLY A 39 6.53 -5.74 -8.78
CA GLY A 39 5.10 -5.48 -8.78
C GLY A 39 4.76 -4.02 -8.45
N TRP A 40 5.44 -3.42 -7.48
CA TRP A 40 5.30 -2.01 -7.13
C TRP A 40 5.81 -1.06 -8.22
N VAL A 41 6.95 -1.37 -8.85
CA VAL A 41 7.43 -0.59 -10.01
C VAL A 41 6.37 -0.53 -11.12
N LEU A 42 5.71 -1.66 -11.39
CA LEU A 42 4.62 -1.73 -12.37
C LEU A 42 3.37 -0.98 -11.89
N PHE A 43 3.07 -1.01 -10.58
CA PHE A 43 1.96 -0.27 -10.00
C PHE A 43 2.13 1.24 -10.18
N GLU A 44 3.31 1.76 -9.87
CA GLU A 44 3.66 3.18 -9.94
C GLU A 44 3.68 3.70 -11.39
N THR A 45 3.98 2.83 -12.34
CA THR A 45 3.89 3.11 -13.79
C THR A 45 2.49 2.86 -14.37
N GLN A 46 1.50 2.57 -13.52
CA GLN A 46 0.09 2.33 -13.85
C GLN A 46 -0.16 1.10 -14.72
N GLU A 47 0.80 0.17 -14.77
CA GLU A 47 0.67 -1.13 -15.44
C GLU A 47 -0.02 -2.16 -14.53
N TYR A 48 -1.22 -1.83 -14.04
CA TYR A 48 -1.89 -2.55 -12.95
C TYR A 48 -2.16 -4.04 -13.22
N LEU A 49 -2.43 -4.43 -14.48
CA LEU A 49 -2.61 -5.84 -14.83
C LEU A 49 -1.30 -6.63 -14.71
N ALA A 50 -0.18 -6.05 -15.14
CA ALA A 50 1.13 -6.68 -15.02
C ALA A 50 1.58 -6.70 -13.56
N SER A 51 1.40 -5.58 -12.85
CA SER A 51 1.64 -5.47 -11.41
C SER A 51 0.89 -6.55 -10.61
N ASN A 52 -0.40 -6.75 -10.89
CA ASN A 52 -1.22 -7.79 -10.25
C ASN A 52 -0.64 -9.21 -10.47
N ALA A 53 -0.13 -9.50 -11.67
CA ALA A 53 0.48 -10.80 -11.97
C ALA A 53 1.75 -11.03 -11.11
N TRP A 54 2.58 -10.00 -10.95
CA TRP A 54 3.80 -10.10 -10.14
C TRP A 54 3.53 -10.27 -8.65
N PHE A 55 2.51 -9.59 -8.10
CA PHE A 55 2.12 -9.83 -6.72
C PHE A 55 1.48 -11.21 -6.53
N LEU A 56 0.79 -11.74 -7.54
CA LEU A 56 0.29 -13.11 -7.51
C LEU A 56 1.45 -14.12 -7.48
N ASP A 57 2.49 -13.90 -8.29
CA ASP A 57 3.71 -14.71 -8.27
C ASP A 57 4.41 -14.62 -6.90
N ALA A 58 4.48 -13.42 -6.30
CA ALA A 58 5.06 -13.24 -4.96
C ALA A 58 4.37 -14.10 -3.90
N ILE A 59 3.03 -14.10 -3.85
CA ILE A 59 2.30 -14.94 -2.87
C ILE A 59 2.30 -16.43 -3.20
N ASN A 60 2.56 -16.79 -4.46
CA ASN A 60 2.73 -18.19 -4.87
C ASN A 60 4.11 -18.72 -4.44
N GLU A 61 5.14 -17.89 -4.51
CA GLU A 61 6.50 -18.19 -4.04
C GLU A 61 6.55 -18.23 -2.50
N ASP A 62 5.98 -17.23 -1.82
CA ASP A 62 5.85 -17.20 -0.37
C ASP A 62 4.46 -16.72 0.08
N LYS A 63 3.66 -17.67 0.56
CA LYS A 63 2.28 -17.43 1.01
C LYS A 63 2.19 -16.56 2.27
N ASP A 64 3.28 -16.35 2.98
CA ASP A 64 3.34 -15.48 4.16
C ASP A 64 3.95 -14.11 3.84
N TRP A 65 4.31 -13.84 2.58
CA TRP A 65 4.76 -12.54 2.13
C TRP A 65 3.63 -11.50 2.16
N LYS A 66 3.50 -10.81 3.29
CA LYS A 66 2.43 -9.83 3.57
C LYS A 66 2.27 -8.78 2.47
N ASP A 67 3.38 -8.29 1.94
CA ASP A 67 3.36 -7.21 0.96
C ASP A 67 2.83 -7.66 -0.41
N GLY A 68 2.94 -8.95 -0.74
CA GLY A 68 2.27 -9.50 -1.93
C GLY A 68 0.75 -9.35 -1.85
N TYR A 69 0.16 -9.56 -0.68
CA TYR A 69 -1.28 -9.34 -0.46
C TYR A 69 -1.66 -7.85 -0.46
N ASN A 70 -0.79 -6.99 0.08
CA ASN A 70 -0.94 -5.52 0.01
C ASN A 70 -1.02 -5.06 -1.45
N GLY A 71 -0.04 -5.45 -2.26
CA GLY A 71 0.03 -5.15 -3.69
C GLY A 71 -1.18 -5.68 -4.48
N LEU A 72 -1.62 -6.91 -4.23
CA LEU A 72 -2.87 -7.44 -4.81
C LEU A 72 -4.08 -6.60 -4.42
N GLY A 73 -4.19 -6.21 -3.14
CA GLY A 73 -5.28 -5.37 -2.67
C GLY A 73 -5.35 -4.04 -3.42
N TRP A 74 -4.23 -3.34 -3.54
CA TRP A 74 -4.16 -2.04 -4.24
C TRP A 74 -4.34 -2.16 -5.75
N THR A 75 -3.74 -3.15 -6.40
CA THR A 75 -3.89 -3.37 -7.85
C THR A 75 -5.34 -3.72 -8.21
N TYR A 76 -5.99 -4.63 -7.48
CA TYR A 76 -7.41 -4.91 -7.70
C TYR A 76 -8.31 -3.70 -7.45
N ALA A 77 -7.97 -2.83 -6.48
CA ALA A 77 -8.70 -1.59 -6.25
C ALA A 77 -8.61 -0.65 -7.47
N LYS A 78 -7.39 -0.44 -8.01
CA LYS A 78 -7.18 0.37 -9.23
C LYS A 78 -7.85 -0.24 -10.46
N LEU A 79 -7.98 -1.57 -10.51
CA LEU A 79 -8.71 -2.30 -11.55
C LEU A 79 -10.22 -2.38 -11.33
N MET A 80 -10.76 -1.73 -10.28
CA MET A 80 -12.18 -1.72 -9.93
C MET A 80 -12.77 -3.11 -9.61
N VAL A 81 -11.94 -4.06 -9.18
CA VAL A 81 -12.35 -5.41 -8.73
C VAL A 81 -12.37 -5.42 -7.19
N LEU A 82 -13.29 -4.65 -6.61
CA LEU A 82 -13.25 -4.27 -5.19
C LEU A 82 -13.42 -5.44 -4.23
N ASP A 83 -14.21 -6.47 -4.57
CA ASP A 83 -14.36 -7.64 -3.70
C ASP A 83 -13.04 -8.45 -3.61
N SER A 84 -12.30 -8.60 -4.72
CA SER A 84 -10.97 -9.21 -4.72
C SER A 84 -9.97 -8.37 -3.94
N SER A 85 -10.00 -7.05 -4.13
CA SER A 85 -9.17 -6.11 -3.36
C SER A 85 -9.36 -6.30 -1.85
N ILE A 86 -10.60 -6.29 -1.37
CA ILE A 86 -10.92 -6.49 0.05
C ILE A 86 -10.48 -7.87 0.54
N ALA A 87 -10.68 -8.92 -0.27
CA ALA A 87 -10.26 -10.27 0.10
C ALA A 87 -8.75 -10.36 0.31
N HIS A 88 -7.95 -9.84 -0.62
CA HIS A 88 -6.49 -9.87 -0.50
C HIS A 88 -5.98 -9.01 0.65
N PHE A 89 -6.51 -7.80 0.82
CA PHE A 89 -6.18 -6.99 1.98
C PHE A 89 -6.50 -7.70 3.30
N THR A 90 -7.68 -8.32 3.40
CA THR A 90 -8.08 -9.05 4.62
C THR A 90 -7.13 -10.20 4.92
N THR A 91 -6.73 -10.99 3.92
CA THR A 91 -5.71 -12.03 4.09
C THR A 91 -4.35 -11.44 4.47
N GLY A 92 -3.95 -10.32 3.89
CA GLY A 92 -2.70 -9.63 4.21
C GLY A 92 -2.63 -9.13 5.66
N LEU A 93 -3.75 -8.70 6.26
CA LEU A 93 -3.80 -8.33 7.68
C LEU A 93 -3.40 -9.48 8.61
N GLU A 94 -3.68 -10.72 8.22
CA GLU A 94 -3.38 -11.91 9.01
C GLU A 94 -1.89 -12.33 8.90
N LYS A 95 -1.16 -11.78 7.94
CA LYS A 95 0.25 -12.11 7.70
C LYS A 95 1.17 -11.31 8.62
N THR A 96 2.25 -11.97 9.04
CA THR A 96 3.30 -11.37 9.86
C THR A 96 4.11 -10.39 9.03
N GLN A 97 4.35 -9.19 9.55
CA GLN A 97 5.25 -8.23 8.93
C GLN A 97 6.66 -8.83 8.84
N ASN A 98 7.29 -8.77 7.68
CA ASN A 98 8.69 -9.12 7.57
C ASN A 98 9.53 -8.08 8.33
N GLN A 99 10.41 -8.53 9.23
CA GLN A 99 11.24 -7.66 10.07
C GLN A 99 12.20 -6.75 9.29
N TRP A 100 12.49 -7.09 8.03
CA TRP A 100 13.39 -6.34 7.15
C TRP A 100 12.66 -5.40 6.20
N ASN A 101 11.33 -5.50 6.08
CA ASN A 101 10.55 -4.56 5.27
C ASN A 101 10.26 -3.30 6.10
N PRO A 102 10.81 -2.12 5.73
CA PRO A 102 10.65 -0.88 6.47
C PRO A 102 9.27 -0.23 6.29
N VAL A 103 8.48 -0.68 5.30
CA VAL A 103 7.13 -0.17 5.02
C VAL A 103 6.18 -0.64 6.11
N ASP A 104 5.34 0.27 6.60
CA ASP A 104 4.21 -0.08 7.47
C ASP A 104 3.06 -0.66 6.64
N VAL A 105 3.28 -1.88 6.12
CA VAL A 105 2.34 -2.61 5.26
C VAL A 105 0.99 -2.80 5.97
N GLN A 106 1.01 -2.93 7.29
CA GLN A 106 -0.21 -3.01 8.09
C GLN A 106 -1.11 -1.78 7.89
N SER A 107 -0.53 -0.58 8.01
CA SER A 107 -1.25 0.68 7.81
C SER A 107 -1.69 0.87 6.36
N GLU A 108 -0.87 0.48 5.37
CA GLU A 108 -1.26 0.55 3.96
C GLU A 108 -2.48 -0.34 3.65
N ILE A 109 -2.49 -1.57 4.16
CA ILE A 109 -3.62 -2.48 4.00
C ILE A 109 -4.89 -1.91 4.66
N LEU A 110 -4.79 -1.33 5.87
CA LEU A 110 -5.94 -0.75 6.56
C LEU A 110 -6.49 0.50 5.85
N ALA A 111 -5.61 1.34 5.28
CA ALA A 111 -6.03 2.44 4.42
C ALA A 111 -6.75 1.92 3.17
N GLY A 112 -6.18 0.92 2.48
CA GLY A 112 -6.79 0.28 1.31
C GLY A 112 -8.17 -0.32 1.59
N LEU A 113 -8.33 -1.02 2.73
CA LEU A 113 -9.63 -1.53 3.18
C LEU A 113 -10.64 -0.43 3.45
N THR A 114 -10.21 0.71 3.99
CA THR A 114 -11.07 1.88 4.22
C THR A 114 -11.63 2.37 2.89
N PHE A 115 -10.77 2.60 1.89
CA PHE A 115 -11.20 3.09 0.58
C PHE A 115 -12.06 2.07 -0.18
N ALA A 116 -11.65 0.80 -0.23
CA ALA A 116 -12.38 -0.24 -0.96
C ALA A 116 -13.78 -0.50 -0.38
N ASN A 117 -13.93 -0.48 0.95
CA ASN A 117 -15.25 -0.61 1.57
C ASN A 117 -16.12 0.63 1.34
N HIS A 118 -15.53 1.83 1.37
CA HIS A 118 -16.25 3.06 1.05
C HIS A 118 -16.78 3.06 -0.40
N ALA A 119 -15.94 2.64 -1.35
CA ALA A 119 -16.33 2.53 -2.75
C ALA A 119 -17.48 1.53 -2.99
N LEU A 120 -17.66 0.54 -2.08
CA LEU A 120 -18.81 -0.38 -2.08
C LEU A 120 -20.01 0.10 -1.24
N GLY A 121 -19.95 1.29 -0.65
CA GLY A 121 -20.99 1.80 0.25
C GLY A 121 -21.10 1.04 1.57
N LYS A 122 -20.05 0.32 1.99
CA LYS A 122 -20.02 -0.45 3.25
C LYS A 122 -19.55 0.45 4.40
N ASP A 123 -20.31 1.51 4.71
CA ASP A 123 -19.91 2.58 5.63
C ASP A 123 -19.44 2.10 7.02
N ALA A 124 -20.12 1.10 7.59
CA ALA A 124 -19.73 0.53 8.88
C ALA A 124 -18.34 -0.15 8.83
N LYS A 125 -18.00 -0.80 7.71
CA LYS A 125 -16.69 -1.40 7.49
C LYS A 125 -15.63 -0.36 7.19
N THR A 126 -15.97 0.70 6.43
CA THR A 126 -15.09 1.85 6.25
C THR A 126 -14.65 2.43 7.58
N ILE A 127 -15.60 2.67 8.49
CA ILE A 127 -15.30 3.18 9.82
C ILE A 127 -14.47 2.17 10.63
N GLN A 128 -14.81 0.88 10.59
CA GLN A 128 -14.06 -0.16 11.30
C GLN A 128 -12.58 -0.15 10.92
N TYR A 129 -12.27 -0.21 9.62
CA TYR A 129 -10.90 -0.27 9.14
C TYR A 129 -10.18 1.08 9.25
N GLY A 130 -10.89 2.20 9.06
CA GLY A 130 -10.33 3.53 9.25
C GLY A 130 -9.96 3.79 10.71
N THR A 131 -10.79 3.39 11.68
CA THR A 131 -10.44 3.47 13.10
C THR A 131 -9.25 2.56 13.41
N ALA A 132 -9.25 1.33 12.89
CA ALA A 132 -8.11 0.44 13.06
C ALA A 132 -6.83 1.02 12.46
N PHE A 133 -6.87 1.73 11.32
CA PHE A 133 -5.73 2.45 10.75
C PHE A 133 -5.21 3.55 11.69
N LEU A 134 -6.13 4.35 12.24
CA LEU A 134 -5.78 5.43 13.18
C LEU A 134 -5.19 4.88 14.49
N ASP A 135 -5.59 3.67 14.91
CA ASP A 135 -5.13 3.00 16.13
C ASP A 135 -3.88 2.12 15.90
N SER A 136 -3.70 1.55 14.69
CA SER A 136 -2.62 0.61 14.35
C SER A 136 -1.27 1.28 14.18
N THR A 137 -1.25 2.60 14.04
CA THR A 137 -0.02 3.36 14.20
C THR A 137 0.40 3.20 15.67
N VAL A 138 1.32 2.26 15.95
CA VAL A 138 1.87 1.94 17.30
C VAL A 138 2.63 3.15 17.93
N LYS A 139 2.67 4.27 17.22
CA LYS A 139 2.98 5.63 17.69
C LYS A 139 1.89 6.55 17.14
N PRO A 140 1.50 7.64 17.84
CA PRO A 140 0.52 8.59 17.29
C PRO A 140 0.93 8.89 15.86
N LEU A 141 -0.01 8.65 14.92
CA LEU A 141 0.07 8.95 13.48
C LEU A 141 1.35 9.72 13.21
N THR A 142 2.39 9.06 12.69
CA THR A 142 3.59 9.78 12.24
C THR A 142 3.06 10.93 11.43
N LEU A 143 3.23 12.16 11.93
CA LEU A 143 2.64 13.36 11.34
C LEU A 143 2.98 13.32 9.85
N GLY A 144 1.98 13.02 9.00
CA GLY A 144 2.18 12.78 7.58
C GLY A 144 2.41 11.33 7.13
N TRP A 145 1.62 10.33 7.60
CA TRP A 145 1.54 9.06 6.85
C TRP A 145 1.05 9.35 5.42
N THR A 146 1.77 8.79 4.46
CA THR A 146 1.48 8.82 3.04
C THR A 146 1.69 7.41 2.51
N PHE A 147 0.84 6.98 1.58
CA PHE A 147 0.99 5.68 0.93
C PHE A 147 2.32 5.65 0.16
N THR A 148 3.11 4.59 0.35
CA THR A 148 4.50 4.54 -0.16
C THR A 148 4.58 4.63 -1.68
N HIS A 149 3.52 4.19 -2.38
CA HIS A 149 3.47 4.08 -3.83
C HIS A 149 2.58 5.14 -4.52
N ASP A 150 2.01 6.08 -3.76
CA ASP A 150 1.27 7.22 -4.29
C ASP A 150 1.30 8.37 -3.28
N SER A 151 2.13 9.38 -3.53
CA SER A 151 2.34 10.47 -2.57
C SER A 151 1.11 11.37 -2.36
N LEU A 152 0.15 11.31 -3.29
CA LEU A 152 -1.10 12.07 -3.19
C LEU A 152 -2.05 11.46 -2.15
N LEU A 153 -1.88 10.18 -1.81
CA LEU A 153 -2.74 9.47 -0.89
C LEU A 153 -2.14 9.47 0.51
N ASN A 154 -2.79 10.14 1.46
CA ASN A 154 -2.31 10.30 2.82
C ASN A 154 -3.40 10.08 3.86
N TYR A 155 -3.05 10.27 5.13
CA TYR A 155 -3.97 10.00 6.24
C TYR A 155 -5.20 10.91 6.25
N LEU A 156 -5.15 12.09 5.64
CA LEU A 156 -6.30 12.98 5.49
C LEU A 156 -7.33 12.39 4.53
N ASP A 157 -6.91 11.66 3.50
CA ASP A 157 -7.81 10.93 2.61
C ASP A 157 -8.56 9.82 3.34
N VAL A 158 -7.87 9.10 4.23
CA VAL A 158 -8.51 8.11 5.12
C VAL A 158 -9.55 8.81 5.99
N ARG A 159 -9.21 9.95 6.61
CA ARG A 159 -10.13 10.70 7.47
C ARG A 159 -11.34 11.25 6.74
N ILE A 160 -11.18 11.82 5.54
CA ILE A 160 -12.32 12.38 4.79
C ILE A 160 -13.25 11.26 4.31
N THR A 161 -12.69 10.10 3.96
CA THR A 161 -13.44 8.87 3.63
C THR A 161 -14.25 8.36 4.84
N MET A 162 -13.66 8.39 6.03
CA MET A 162 -14.38 8.11 7.28
C MET A 162 -15.46 9.15 7.56
N ALA A 163 -15.19 10.44 7.35
CA ALA A 163 -16.15 11.53 7.57
C ALA A 163 -17.40 11.35 6.70
N ALA A 164 -17.21 11.02 5.41
CA ALA A 164 -18.29 10.70 4.48
C ALA A 164 -19.12 9.50 4.97
N SER A 165 -18.48 8.44 5.45
CA SER A 165 -19.17 7.24 5.95
C SER A 165 -19.89 7.49 7.28
N TYR A 166 -19.31 8.29 8.18
CA TYR A 166 -20.00 8.75 9.39
C TYR A 166 -21.25 9.57 9.04
N TYR A 167 -21.14 10.45 8.04
CA TYR A 167 -22.25 11.28 7.58
C TYR A 167 -23.38 10.43 7.01
N ALA A 168 -23.05 9.44 6.16
CA ALA A 168 -24.00 8.50 5.57
C ALA A 168 -24.77 7.71 6.65
N LEU A 169 -24.11 7.36 7.76
CA LEU A 169 -24.74 6.70 8.91
C LEU A 169 -25.45 7.65 9.89
N GLY A 170 -25.50 8.96 9.61
CA GLY A 170 -26.11 9.96 10.48
C GLY A 170 -25.33 10.24 11.78
N LYS A 171 -24.06 9.84 11.85
CA LYS A 171 -23.16 10.05 13.00
C LYS A 171 -22.45 11.40 12.91
N PHE A 172 -23.22 12.49 12.94
CA PHE A 172 -22.72 13.83 12.63
C PHE A 172 -21.63 14.33 13.58
N ASP A 173 -21.67 14.00 14.87
CA ASP A 173 -20.60 14.38 15.81
C ASP A 173 -19.24 13.78 15.40
N SER A 174 -19.24 12.54 14.91
CA SER A 174 -18.04 11.88 14.40
C SER A 174 -17.59 12.47 13.06
N THR A 175 -18.53 12.84 12.19
CA THR A 175 -18.23 13.60 10.96
C THR A 175 -17.53 14.92 11.28
N ILE A 176 -18.11 15.72 12.20
CA ILE A 176 -17.54 16.99 12.66
C ILE A 176 -16.13 16.77 13.18
N LEU A 177 -15.93 15.76 14.04
CA LEU A 177 -14.61 15.46 14.59
C LEU A 177 -13.56 15.18 13.50
N GLN A 178 -13.88 14.34 12.50
CA GLN A 178 -12.93 14.05 11.43
C GLN A 178 -12.62 15.30 10.59
N VAL A 179 -13.64 16.09 10.24
CA VAL A 179 -13.46 17.32 9.44
C VAL A 179 -12.65 18.37 10.21
N THR A 180 -12.88 18.54 11.51
CA THR A 180 -12.06 19.43 12.36
C THR A 180 -10.59 19.03 12.30
N VAL A 181 -10.27 17.75 12.49
CA VAL A 181 -8.89 17.27 12.43
C VAL A 181 -8.25 17.53 11.06
N ILE A 182 -9.02 17.37 9.98
CA ILE A 182 -8.53 17.67 8.62
C ILE A 182 -8.22 19.16 8.47
N LEU A 183 -9.15 20.04 8.84
CA LEU A 183 -8.96 21.48 8.74
C LEU A 183 -7.77 21.96 9.57
N ASP A 184 -7.63 21.46 10.79
CA ASP A 184 -6.49 21.77 11.67
C ASP A 184 -5.17 21.30 11.05
N SER A 185 -5.13 20.09 10.49
CA SER A 185 -3.93 19.51 9.85
C SER A 185 -3.51 20.29 8.61
N LEU A 186 -4.48 20.89 7.90
CA LEU A 186 -4.26 21.75 6.74
C LEU A 186 -3.92 23.20 7.12
N ASN A 187 -3.94 23.56 8.41
CA ASN A 187 -3.89 24.95 8.89
C ASN A 187 -4.93 25.85 8.19
N SER A 188 -6.12 25.32 7.92
CA SER A 188 -7.19 26.03 7.23
C SER A 188 -7.81 27.12 8.11
N SER A 189 -8.25 28.21 7.49
CA SER A 189 -9.08 29.24 8.14
C SER A 189 -10.58 28.95 8.07
N GLU A 190 -10.98 27.91 7.32
CA GLU A 190 -12.37 27.48 7.21
C GLU A 190 -12.85 26.87 8.53
N LEU A 191 -14.10 27.17 8.91
CA LEU A 191 -14.72 26.62 10.10
C LEU A 191 -15.48 25.33 9.76
N VAL A 192 -15.35 24.32 10.63
CA VAL A 192 -16.15 23.11 10.55
C VAL A 192 -17.64 23.42 10.69
N ILE A 193 -18.48 22.81 9.84
CA ILE A 193 -19.94 22.94 9.95
C ILE A 193 -20.43 22.07 11.11
N THR A 194 -21.01 22.70 12.15
CA THR A 194 -21.53 22.01 13.35
C THR A 194 -23.06 21.92 13.41
N ASP A 195 -23.77 22.61 12.51
CA ASP A 195 -25.23 22.58 12.45
C ASP A 195 -25.75 21.22 11.93
N THR A 196 -26.44 20.46 12.77
CA THR A 196 -26.99 19.14 12.43
C THR A 196 -28.45 19.19 11.95
N THR A 197 -29.02 20.37 11.70
CA THR A 197 -30.33 20.53 11.03
C THR A 197 -30.28 20.06 9.57
N LEU A 198 -31.42 19.97 8.90
CA LEU A 198 -31.46 19.60 7.48
C LEU A 198 -30.65 20.57 6.59
N ALA A 199 -30.65 21.87 6.91
CA ALA A 199 -29.86 22.85 6.19
C ALA A 199 -28.36 22.66 6.47
N GLY A 200 -27.98 22.57 7.74
CA GLY A 200 -26.59 22.33 8.13
C GLY A 200 -26.01 21.02 7.59
N ARG A 201 -26.81 19.94 7.52
CA ARG A 201 -26.39 18.68 6.88
C ARG A 201 -26.07 18.83 5.40
N LYS A 202 -26.75 19.71 4.66
CA LYS A 202 -26.42 19.99 3.25
C LYS A 202 -25.06 20.68 3.14
N GLU A 203 -24.79 21.63 4.04
CA GLU A 203 -23.50 22.31 4.11
C GLU A 203 -22.37 21.37 4.58
N MET A 204 -22.63 20.45 5.53
CA MET A 204 -21.67 19.41 5.91
C MET A 204 -21.30 18.53 4.72
N ALA A 205 -22.28 18.02 3.96
CA ALA A 205 -22.01 17.21 2.78
C ALA A 205 -21.17 17.99 1.75
N LYS A 206 -21.48 19.27 1.53
CA LYS A 206 -20.73 20.14 0.64
C LYS A 206 -19.29 20.36 1.12
N GLN A 207 -19.07 20.56 2.43
CA GLN A 207 -17.75 20.70 3.02
C GLN A 207 -16.93 19.42 2.85
N ILE A 208 -17.53 18.24 3.07
CA ILE A 208 -16.88 16.95 2.84
C ILE A 208 -16.44 16.82 1.38
N MET A 209 -17.34 17.10 0.42
CA MET A 209 -17.03 17.02 -1.01
C MET A 209 -15.89 17.98 -1.40
N THR A 210 -15.97 19.23 -0.93
CA THR A 210 -14.94 20.25 -1.21
C THR A 210 -13.57 19.83 -0.67
N LEU A 211 -13.53 19.31 0.56
CA LEU A 211 -12.28 18.85 1.15
C LEU A 211 -11.73 17.60 0.44
N GLN A 212 -12.60 16.68 0.03
CA GLN A 212 -12.20 15.51 -0.74
C GLN A 212 -11.57 15.91 -2.08
N ASP A 213 -12.21 16.82 -2.83
CA ASP A 213 -11.67 17.34 -4.10
C ASP A 213 -10.35 18.08 -3.89
N TYR A 214 -10.23 18.85 -2.80
CA TYR A 214 -9.00 19.55 -2.45
C TYR A 214 -7.85 18.57 -2.17
N LEU A 215 -8.09 17.54 -1.36
CA LEU A 215 -7.07 16.55 -0.97
C LEU A 215 -6.57 15.75 -2.18
N LEU A 216 -7.45 15.38 -3.13
CA LEU A 216 -7.07 14.71 -4.37
C LEU A 216 -6.12 15.53 -5.28
N SER A 217 -5.98 16.84 -5.03
CA SER A 217 -5.16 17.75 -5.84
C SER A 217 -3.82 18.11 -5.20
N LYS A 218 -3.48 17.53 -4.04
CA LYS A 218 -2.34 17.93 -3.20
C LYS A 218 -1.31 16.84 -2.99
#